data_AF-A0A1V4RIW8-F1
#
_entry.id   AF-A0A1V4RIW8-F1
#
_cell.length_a   1.000
_cell.length_b   1.000
_cell.length_c   1.000
_cell.angle_alpha   90.00
_cell.angle_beta   90.00
_cell.angle_gamma   90.00
#
_symmetry.space_group_name_H-M   'P 1'
#
loop_
_entity.id
_entity.type
_entity.pdbx_description
1 polymer ?
#
loop_
_entity_poly.entity_id
_entity_poly.type
_entity_poly.pdbx_seq_one_letter_code
_entity_poly.pdbx_strand_id
1 'polypeptide(L)' 'MSIGSVGKALSICLELGMENVGVVIDFGHALMSRENPGESVAYLARHRKLFNVHFNDAYGEWDEP' A
#
# COMPACT_ATOMS: atom_id res chain seq x y z
N MET A 1 -13.38 3.66 -5.32
CA MET A 1 -12.32 4.23 -4.44
C MET A 1 -11.35 5.02 -5.30
N SER A 2 -10.96 6.26 -4.91
CA SER A 2 -10.10 7.13 -5.72
C SER A 2 -8.63 6.66 -5.73
N ILE A 3 -8.10 6.27 -4.56
CA ILE A 3 -6.77 5.69 -4.36
C ILE A 3 -6.99 4.26 -3.84
N GLY A 4 -6.71 3.25 -4.65
CA GLY A 4 -7.04 1.85 -4.32
C GLY A 4 -5.92 0.87 -4.65
N SER A 5 -4.69 1.34 -4.85
CA SER A 5 -3.54 0.51 -5.18
C SER A 5 -2.25 1.18 -4.69
N VAL A 6 -1.22 0.38 -4.45
CA VAL A 6 0.11 0.86 -4.02
C VAL A 6 0.69 1.83 -5.04
N GLY A 7 0.46 1.58 -6.33
CA GLY A 7 0.96 2.43 -7.42
C GLY A 7 0.37 3.84 -7.39
N LYS A 8 -0.95 3.95 -7.15
CA LYS A 8 -1.63 5.25 -7.03
C LYS A 8 -1.16 6.00 -5.77
N ALA A 9 -1.07 5.30 -4.64
CA ALA A 9 -0.60 5.90 -3.39
C ALA A 9 0.84 6.41 -3.51
N LEU A 10 1.74 5.64 -4.14
CA LEU A 10 3.10 6.05 -4.37
C LEU A 10 3.21 7.24 -5.34
N SER A 11 2.43 7.27 -6.43
CA SER A 11 2.42 8.40 -7.38
C SER A 11 2.19 9.72 -6.65
N ILE A 12 1.17 9.75 -5.78
CA ILE A 12 0.84 10.93 -4.99
C ILE A 12 1.98 11.31 -4.04
N CYS A 13 2.60 10.33 -3.37
CA CYS A 13 3.74 10.60 -2.49
C CYS A 13 4.95 11.19 -3.22
N LEU A 14 5.19 10.77 -4.47
CA LEU A 14 6.26 11.28 -5.31
C LEU A 14 5.93 12.67 -5.86
N GLU A 15 4.68 12.91 -6.28
CA GLU A 15 4.20 14.22 -6.73
C GLU A 15 4.29 15.29 -5.64
N LEU A 16 3.98 14.93 -4.39
CA LEU A 16 4.09 15.85 -3.25
C LEU A 16 5.54 16.18 -2.89
N GLY A 17 6.48 15.27 -3.12
CA GLY A 17 7.91 15.48 -2.83
C GLY A 17 8.25 15.67 -1.34
N MET A 18 7.29 15.45 -0.43
CA MET A 18 7.48 15.68 1.01
C MET A 18 8.15 14.48 1.68
N GLU A 19 9.16 14.71 2.52
CA GLU A 19 9.88 13.62 3.21
C GLU A 19 9.02 12.90 4.26
N ASN A 20 8.10 13.61 4.91
CA ASN A 20 7.24 13.11 5.98
C ASN A 20 5.90 12.53 5.49
N VAL A 21 5.75 12.32 4.19
CA VAL A 21 4.59 11.66 3.58
C VAL A 21 5.02 10.33 2.99
N GLY A 22 4.29 9.28 3.34
CA GLY A 22 4.52 7.91 2.89
C GLY A 22 3.22 7.09 2.94
N VAL A 23 3.36 5.79 2.71
CA VAL A 23 2.26 4.86 2.54
C VAL A 23 2.32 3.80 3.63
N VAL A 24 1.15 3.46 4.16
CA VAL A 24 0.91 2.27 4.98
C VAL A 24 0.26 1.23 4.08
N ILE A 25 0.81 0.02 4.05
CA ILE A 25 0.16 -1.11 3.38
C ILE A 25 -0.70 -1.85 4.38
N ASP A 26 -1.96 -2.08 4.01
CA ASP A 26 -2.82 -3.07 4.66
C ASP A 26 -2.76 -4.37 3.85
N PHE A 27 -2.45 -5.48 4.51
CA PHE A 27 -2.25 -6.78 3.86
C PHE A 27 -3.51 -7.28 3.14
N GLY A 28 -4.66 -7.25 3.82
CA GLY A 28 -5.96 -7.63 3.26
C GLY A 28 -6.37 -6.74 2.10
N HIS A 29 -6.23 -5.42 2.22
CA HIS A 29 -6.60 -4.52 1.11
C HIS A 29 -5.69 -4.68 -0.11
N ALA A 30 -4.42 -5.01 0.09
CA ALA A 30 -3.54 -5.36 -1.02
C ALA A 30 -4.04 -6.61 -1.76
N LEU A 31 -4.50 -7.65 -1.03
CA LEU A 31 -5.13 -8.82 -1.62
C LEU A 31 -6.44 -8.49 -2.34
N MET A 32 -7.29 -7.64 -1.75
CA MET A 32 -8.54 -7.15 -2.35
C MET A 32 -8.31 -6.40 -3.67
N SER A 33 -7.22 -5.63 -3.74
CA SER A 33 -6.80 -4.94 -4.96
C SER A 33 -6.08 -5.84 -5.97
N ARG A 34 -6.03 -7.15 -5.71
CA ARG A 34 -5.33 -8.16 -6.52
C ARG A 34 -3.83 -7.85 -6.70
N GLU A 35 -3.23 -7.19 -5.71
CA GLU A 35 -1.79 -6.96 -5.65
C GLU A 35 -1.09 -8.14 -4.97
N ASN A 36 0.20 -8.32 -5.26
CA ASN A 36 1.07 -9.14 -4.43
C ASN A 36 1.60 -8.27 -3.28
N PRO A 37 1.23 -8.53 -2.00
CA PRO A 37 1.63 -7.67 -0.89
C PRO A 37 3.16 -7.56 -0.73
N GLY A 38 3.90 -8.63 -1.04
CA GLY A 38 5.36 -8.62 -0.99
C GLY A 38 5.98 -7.68 -2.03
N GLU A 39 5.44 -7.67 -3.25
CA GLU A 39 5.85 -6.71 -4.28
C GLU A 39 5.47 -5.28 -3.91
N SER A 40 4.27 -5.07 -3.36
CA SER A 40 3.83 -3.74 -2.90
C SER A 40 4.76 -3.19 -1.80
N VAL A 41 5.14 -4.02 -0.83
CA VAL A 41 6.12 -3.68 0.23
C VAL A 41 7.48 -3.34 -0.38
N ALA A 42 8.01 -4.21 -1.24
CA ALA A 42 9.32 -4.00 -1.87
C ALA A 42 9.34 -2.72 -2.73
N TYR A 43 8.24 -2.43 -3.43
CA TYR A 43 8.10 -1.28 -4.30
C TYR A 43 8.11 0.04 -3.50
N LEU A 44 7.36 0.11 -2.40
CA LEU A 44 7.39 1.28 -1.51
C LEU A 44 8.73 1.44 -0.79
N ALA A 45 9.33 0.33 -0.34
CA ALA A 45 10.62 0.35 0.35
C ALA A 45 11.72 0.89 -0.56
N ARG A 46 11.74 0.48 -1.85
CA ARG A 46 12.67 0.98 -2.86
C ARG A 46 12.60 2.50 -3.04
N HIS A 47 11.43 3.10 -2.84
CA HIS A 47 11.22 4.55 -2.94
C HIS A 47 11.33 5.29 -1.59
N ARG A 48 11.68 4.59 -0.50
CA ARG A 48 11.71 5.14 0.87
C ARG A 48 10.36 5.75 1.30
N LYS A 49 9.26 5.17 0.81
CA LYS A 49 7.88 5.60 1.11
C LYS A 49 7.07 4.56 1.89
N LEU A 50 7.67 3.44 2.30
CA LEU A 50 7.02 2.48 3.19
C LEU A 50 7.13 2.96 4.64
N PHE A 51 6.03 3.44 5.22
CA PHE A 51 6.03 3.96 6.59
C PHE A 51 5.53 2.95 7.61
N ASN A 52 4.63 2.05 7.21
CA ASN A 52 4.18 0.95 8.05
C ASN A 52 3.58 -0.19 7.22
N VAL A 53 3.45 -1.36 7.83
CA VAL A 53 2.68 -2.51 7.29
C VAL A 53 1.69 -2.92 8.37
N HIS A 54 0.40 -2.87 8.03
CA HIS A 54 -0.68 -3.40 8.82
C HIS A 54 -0.96 -4.84 8.37
N PHE A 55 -0.62 -5.80 9.24
CA PHE A 55 -0.90 -7.21 9.03
C PHE A 55 -2.25 -7.57 9.63
N ASN A 56 -3.06 -8.26 8.84
CA ASN A 56 -4.35 -8.85 9.20
C ASN A 56 -4.46 -10.25 8.56
N ASP A 57 -5.47 -11.00 8.97
CA ASP A 57 -5.84 -12.26 8.34
C ASP A 57 -7.00 -11.98 7.38
N ALA A 58 -6.78 -12.22 6.10
CA ALA A 58 -7.66 -11.75 5.04
C ALA A 58 -7.63 -12.70 3.85
N TYR A 59 -8.80 -12.92 3.24
CA TYR A 59 -8.96 -13.72 2.03
C TYR A 59 -9.00 -12.85 0.77
N GLY A 60 -9.17 -11.52 0.93
CA GLY A 60 -9.04 -10.56 -0.17
C GLY A 60 -10.29 -10.42 -1.03
N GLU A 61 -11.46 -10.85 -0.56
CA GLU A 61 -12.72 -10.68 -1.31
C GLU A 61 -13.55 -9.49 -0.79
N TRP A 62 -13.43 -9.17 0.49
CA TRP A 62 -13.99 -7.99 1.16
C TRP A 62 -13.12 -7.65 2.37
N ASP A 63 -13.43 -6.54 3.05
CA ASP A 63 -12.71 -6.16 4.26
C ASP A 63 -13.14 -7.06 5.44
N GLU A 64 -12.23 -7.90 5.91
CA GLU A 64 -12.51 -8.81 7.03
C GLU A 64 -12.39 -8.11 8.41
N PRO A 65 -13.26 -8.44 9.39
CA PRO A 65 -13.26 -7.82 10.73
C PRO A 65 -12.07 -8.18 11.61
#